data_AF-A0A7S3B9S0-F1
#
_entry.id   AF-A0A7S3B9S0-F1
#
_cell.length_a   1.000
_cell.length_b   1.000
_cell.length_c   1.000
_cell.angle_alpha   90.00
_cell.angle_beta   90.00
_cell.angle_gamma   90.00
#
_symmetry.space_group_name_H-M   'P 1'
#
loop_
_entity.id
_entity.type
_entity.pdbx_description
1 polymer ?
#
loop_
_entity_poly.entity_id
_entity_poly.type
_entity_poly.pdbx_seq_one_letter_code
_entity_poly.pdbx_strand_id
1 'polypeptide(L)'
;ILLLVMLGAALHGSVVHGLPLSQSVSKPYMWFNFRMMRLFRDVSRAKARRRRFAQKHALMHLLMDTAQPLPLADPDGEGRVALTAEELAEYDGRPLASNDERAPLYLSIHGRVYDVTAGKAFYGPGRSYHALVGKDASRAFCTGCLAPECLISSLEGLAEAQRREADAWIELYEHHDKYKLVGRLRADLEVAASEGEDDAGADAEWQRVLVERAQEVEGVKKRRIFRPK
;
A
#
# COMPACT_ATOMS: atom_id res chain seq x y z
N ILE A 1 19.27 31.19 6.13
CA ILE A 1 20.75 31.37 6.13
C ILE A 1 21.44 30.46 7.18
N LEU A 2 20.73 29.49 7.78
CA LEU A 2 21.28 28.53 8.75
C LEU A 2 21.23 27.07 8.26
N LEU A 3 21.31 26.87 6.92
CA LEU A 3 21.26 25.54 6.28
C LEU A 3 22.39 25.33 5.27
N LEU A 4 23.44 26.15 5.33
CA LEU A 4 24.58 26.14 4.40
C LEU A 4 25.95 26.01 5.07
N VAL A 5 26.02 25.73 6.37
CA VAL A 5 27.30 25.66 7.12
C VAL A 5 27.74 24.21 7.44
N MET A 6 26.91 23.19 7.19
CA MET A 6 27.26 21.78 7.47
C MET A 6 27.70 20.99 6.23
N LEU A 7 28.17 21.68 5.18
CA LEU A 7 28.72 21.08 3.96
C LEU A 7 30.22 21.38 3.74
N GLY A 8 30.89 21.95 4.76
CA GLY A 8 32.24 22.50 4.64
C GLY A 8 33.30 21.91 5.58
N ALA A 9 33.24 20.62 5.92
CA ALA A 9 34.28 20.01 6.75
C ALA A 9 34.48 18.51 6.44
N ALA A 10 34.88 18.18 5.21
CA ALA A 10 35.43 16.84 4.89
C ALA A 10 36.32 16.83 3.63
N LEU A 11 37.03 17.91 3.35
CA LEU A 11 38.10 17.91 2.36
C LEU A 11 39.37 18.30 3.09
N HIS A 12 40.20 17.32 3.47
CA HIS A 12 41.67 17.39 3.49
C HIS A 12 42.22 15.96 3.76
N GLY A 13 42.73 15.34 2.69
CA GLY A 13 43.89 14.43 2.73
C GLY A 13 43.70 13.01 3.26
N SER A 14 43.55 12.04 2.35
CA SER A 14 44.59 11.02 2.12
C SER A 14 44.21 10.12 0.94
N VAL A 15 45.08 10.13 -0.07
CA VAL A 15 45.07 9.22 -1.21
C VAL A 15 45.37 7.82 -0.70
N VAL A 16 44.42 6.89 -0.86
CA VAL A 16 44.71 5.45 -0.77
C VAL A 16 43.93 4.72 -1.87
N HIS A 17 44.63 3.79 -2.52
CA HIS A 17 44.32 3.15 -3.78
C HIS A 17 42.95 2.41 -3.83
N GLY A 18 42.20 2.65 -4.91
CA GLY A 18 41.64 1.61 -5.78
C GLY A 18 40.78 0.49 -5.17
N LEU A 19 39.61 0.82 -4.60
CA LEU A 19 38.50 -0.13 -4.42
C LEU A 19 37.18 0.52 -4.87
N PRO A 20 36.32 -0.18 -5.65
CA PRO A 20 35.09 0.41 -6.16
C PRO A 20 34.10 0.68 -5.02
N LEU A 21 33.83 1.96 -4.77
CA LEU A 21 32.76 2.44 -3.89
C LEU A 21 31.38 2.20 -4.55
N SER A 22 30.99 0.94 -4.64
CA SER A 22 29.64 0.51 -4.95
C SER A 22 29.45 -0.78 -4.18
N GLN A 23 29.01 -0.74 -2.91
CA GLN A 23 27.62 -1.09 -2.61
C GLN A 23 27.20 -0.79 -1.14
N SER A 24 27.99 -0.11 -0.32
CA SER A 24 27.70 -0.01 1.14
C SER A 24 27.22 1.34 1.66
N VAL A 25 27.15 2.40 0.83
CA VAL A 25 26.71 3.75 1.27
C VAL A 25 25.19 3.98 1.11
N SER A 26 24.47 3.06 0.44
CA SER A 26 23.06 3.25 0.05
C SER A 26 22.04 3.02 1.17
N LYS A 27 22.27 2.05 2.06
CA LYS A 27 21.29 1.63 3.08
C LYS A 27 20.96 2.70 4.13
N PRO A 28 21.93 3.39 4.77
CA PRO A 28 21.60 4.41 5.77
C PRO A 28 20.93 5.63 5.14
N TYR A 29 21.30 5.99 3.91
CA TYR A 29 20.69 7.09 3.16
C TYR A 29 19.24 6.79 2.75
N MET A 30 18.96 5.57 2.27
CA MET A 30 17.60 5.15 1.93
C MET A 30 16.68 5.06 3.16
N TRP A 31 17.19 4.55 4.28
CA TRP A 31 16.45 4.54 5.55
C TRP A 31 16.10 5.95 6.04
N PHE A 32 17.07 6.87 5.97
CA PHE A 32 16.86 8.28 6.34
C PHE A 32 15.81 8.94 5.43
N ASN A 33 15.90 8.72 4.11
CA ASN A 33 14.91 9.22 3.16
C ASN A 33 13.53 8.67 3.47
N PHE A 34 13.39 7.37 3.74
CA PHE A 34 12.12 6.77 4.06
C PHE A 34 11.51 7.33 5.36
N ARG A 35 12.34 7.57 6.40
CA ARG A 35 11.88 8.21 7.64
C ARG A 35 11.41 9.66 7.42
N MET A 36 12.13 10.42 6.61
CA MET A 36 11.68 11.76 6.22
C MET A 36 10.39 11.71 5.40
N MET A 37 10.25 10.74 4.49
CA MET A 37 9.03 10.53 3.73
C MET A 37 7.84 10.17 4.62
N ARG A 38 8.02 9.33 5.66
CA ARG A 38 6.97 9.05 6.66
C ARG A 38 6.48 10.33 7.34
N LEU A 39 7.40 11.21 7.73
CA LEU A 39 7.03 12.50 8.31
C LEU A 39 6.21 13.35 7.33
N PHE A 40 6.68 13.52 6.09
CA PHE A 40 5.97 14.28 5.07
C PHE A 40 4.62 13.67 4.72
N ARG A 41 4.53 12.34 4.69
CA ARG A 41 3.28 11.60 4.53
C ARG A 41 2.32 11.95 5.65
N ASP A 42 2.75 11.84 6.91
CA ASP A 42 1.85 12.05 8.06
C ASP A 42 1.41 13.50 8.18
N VAL A 43 2.28 14.46 7.84
CA VAL A 43 1.89 15.89 7.70
C VAL A 43 0.87 16.07 6.56
N SER A 44 1.07 15.41 5.43
CA SER A 44 0.15 15.50 4.28
C SER A 44 -1.21 14.86 4.59
N ARG A 45 -1.22 13.71 5.28
CA ARG A 45 -2.43 13.07 5.82
C ARG A 45 -3.13 13.98 6.82
N ALA A 46 -2.40 14.58 7.76
CA ALA A 46 -2.98 15.53 8.73
C ALA A 46 -3.62 16.74 8.02
N LYS A 47 -2.97 17.26 6.97
CA LYS A 47 -3.51 18.34 6.14
C LYS A 47 -4.76 17.91 5.37
N ALA A 48 -4.77 16.72 4.77
CA ALA A 48 -5.93 16.15 4.10
C ALA A 48 -7.12 15.97 5.05
N ARG A 49 -6.87 15.40 6.25
CA ARG A 49 -7.85 15.23 7.33
C ARG A 49 -8.49 16.54 7.79
N ARG A 50 -7.68 17.59 7.97
CA ARG A 50 -8.18 18.93 8.30
C ARG A 50 -9.08 19.50 7.22
N ARG A 51 -8.71 19.34 5.95
CA ARG A 51 -9.40 19.95 4.80
C ARG A 51 -10.67 19.21 4.39
N ARG A 52 -10.65 17.88 4.36
CA ARG A 52 -11.74 17.05 3.83
C ARG A 52 -12.69 16.51 4.91
N PHE A 53 -12.22 16.39 6.15
CA PHE A 53 -12.96 15.75 7.24
C PHE A 53 -13.07 16.63 8.50
N ALA A 54 -12.74 17.92 8.40
CA ALA A 54 -12.79 18.90 9.50
C ALA A 54 -12.06 18.49 10.80
N GLN A 55 -11.08 17.57 10.73
CA GLN A 55 -10.36 17.07 11.91
C GLN A 55 -9.27 18.05 12.36
N LYS A 56 -9.62 19.01 13.22
CA LYS A 56 -8.72 20.08 13.71
C LYS A 56 -7.40 19.56 14.29
N HIS A 57 -7.46 18.47 15.07
CA HIS A 57 -6.31 17.88 15.77
C HIS A 57 -5.71 16.66 15.06
N ALA A 58 -5.93 16.50 13.75
CA ALA A 58 -5.48 15.33 12.99
C ALA A 58 -4.01 14.93 13.18
N LEU A 59 -3.09 15.91 13.24
CA LEU A 59 -1.67 15.62 13.48
C LEU A 59 -1.42 14.96 14.85
N MET A 60 -2.12 15.40 15.89
CA MET A 60 -1.98 14.82 17.23
C MET A 60 -2.47 13.36 17.23
N HIS A 61 -3.61 13.09 16.60
CA HIS A 61 -4.15 11.73 16.50
C HIS A 61 -3.23 10.79 15.72
N LEU A 62 -2.61 11.27 14.65
CA LEU A 62 -1.63 10.50 13.88
C LEU A 62 -0.36 10.22 14.69
N LEU A 63 0.16 11.22 15.42
CA LEU A 63 1.34 11.06 16.29
C LEU A 63 1.08 10.11 17.47
N MET A 64 -0.16 10.01 17.94
CA MET A 64 -0.57 9.13 19.03
C MET A 64 -1.09 7.77 18.56
N ASP A 65 -1.09 7.49 17.24
CA ASP A 65 -1.67 6.28 16.64
C ASP A 65 -3.14 6.01 17.05
N THR A 66 -3.90 7.10 17.26
CA THR A 66 -5.33 7.06 17.61
C THR A 66 -6.24 7.47 16.45
N ALA A 67 -5.65 7.76 15.29
CA ALA A 67 -6.38 8.20 14.12
C ALA A 67 -7.14 7.03 13.50
N GLN A 68 -8.47 7.15 13.39
CA GLN A 68 -9.27 6.21 12.61
C GLN A 68 -8.88 6.27 11.12
N PRO A 69 -8.88 5.14 10.40
CA PRO A 69 -8.63 5.11 8.97
C PRO A 69 -9.68 5.95 8.23
N LEU A 70 -9.24 6.64 7.17
CA LEU A 70 -10.17 7.40 6.34
C LEU A 70 -10.91 6.49 5.35
N PRO A 71 -12.12 6.89 4.90
CA PRO A 71 -12.82 6.18 3.84
C PRO A 71 -11.98 6.14 2.56
N LEU A 72 -11.75 4.95 2.02
CA LEU A 72 -11.08 4.74 0.75
C LEU A 72 -12.12 4.49 -0.35
N ALA A 73 -11.87 4.94 -1.58
CA ALA A 73 -12.75 4.60 -2.69
C ALA A 73 -12.66 3.09 -3.03
N ASP A 74 -13.73 2.57 -3.61
CA ASP A 74 -13.74 1.21 -4.15
C ASP A 74 -12.84 1.13 -5.40
N PRO A 75 -11.78 0.30 -5.39
CA PRO A 75 -10.93 0.13 -6.57
C PRO A 75 -11.62 -0.67 -7.68
N ASP A 76 -12.73 -1.34 -7.38
CA ASP A 76 -13.57 -2.09 -8.33
C ASP A 76 -14.83 -1.30 -8.75
N GLY A 77 -14.95 -0.04 -8.33
CA GLY A 77 -16.09 0.81 -8.64
C GLY A 77 -16.25 1.15 -10.13
N GLU A 78 -17.37 1.75 -10.49
CA GLU A 78 -17.67 2.14 -11.88
C GLU A 78 -16.58 3.03 -12.49
N GLY A 79 -16.14 2.68 -13.70
CA GLY A 79 -15.07 3.39 -14.42
C GLY A 79 -13.65 3.08 -13.95
N ARG A 80 -13.45 2.11 -13.05
CA ARG A 80 -12.13 1.61 -12.66
C ARG A 80 -11.63 0.50 -13.59
N VAL A 81 -10.31 0.44 -13.74
CA VAL A 81 -9.65 -0.57 -14.58
C VAL A 81 -9.03 -1.65 -13.70
N ALA A 82 -9.19 -2.90 -14.11
CA ALA A 82 -8.49 -4.03 -13.49
C ALA A 82 -7.32 -4.44 -14.39
N LEU A 83 -6.09 -4.29 -13.89
CA LEU A 83 -4.85 -4.56 -14.61
C LEU A 83 -4.22 -5.85 -14.10
N THR A 84 -3.54 -6.58 -14.97
CA THR A 84 -2.59 -7.66 -14.62
C THR A 84 -1.22 -7.09 -14.25
N ALA A 85 -0.33 -7.91 -13.70
CA ALA A 85 1.04 -7.49 -13.40
C ALA A 85 1.79 -7.06 -14.68
N GLU A 86 1.59 -7.78 -15.78
CA GLU A 86 2.18 -7.50 -17.08
C GLU A 86 1.66 -6.18 -17.67
N GLU A 87 0.35 -5.94 -17.61
CA GLU A 87 -0.25 -4.68 -18.06
C GLU A 87 0.21 -3.52 -17.20
N LEU A 88 0.30 -3.69 -15.87
CA LEU A 88 0.81 -2.65 -14.98
C LEU A 88 2.25 -2.25 -15.33
N ALA A 89 3.10 -3.23 -15.69
CA ALA A 89 4.49 -3.00 -16.06
C ALA A 89 4.67 -2.11 -17.31
N GLU A 90 3.63 -1.97 -18.15
CA GLU A 90 3.66 -1.08 -19.32
C GLU A 90 3.56 0.41 -18.95
N TYR A 91 3.08 0.73 -17.75
CA TYR A 91 2.89 2.08 -17.23
C TYR A 91 4.09 2.54 -16.39
N ASP A 92 5.29 2.39 -16.95
CA ASP A 92 6.56 2.74 -16.32
C ASP A 92 7.14 4.09 -16.78
N GLY A 93 6.53 4.77 -17.74
CA GLY A 93 7.10 5.99 -18.32
C GLY A 93 8.07 5.77 -19.48
N ARG A 94 8.08 4.57 -20.06
CA ARG A 94 8.76 4.27 -21.32
C ARG A 94 8.29 5.21 -22.45
N PRO A 95 9.18 5.56 -23.39
CA PRO A 95 8.78 6.30 -24.60
C PRO A 95 7.73 5.50 -25.39
N LEU A 96 6.67 6.18 -25.83
CA LEU A 96 5.66 5.61 -26.72
C LEU A 96 6.10 5.80 -28.18
N ALA A 97 5.67 4.90 -29.06
CA ALA A 97 6.03 4.94 -30.49
C ALA A 97 5.50 6.19 -31.21
N SER A 98 4.48 6.85 -30.64
CA SER A 98 3.90 8.08 -31.16
C SER A 98 4.47 9.30 -30.45
N ASN A 99 5.28 10.07 -31.17
CA ASN A 99 5.41 11.52 -30.99
C ASN A 99 5.98 12.03 -29.65
N ASP A 100 7.16 11.54 -29.23
CA ASP A 100 7.89 11.93 -28.00
C ASP A 100 7.10 11.82 -26.68
N GLU A 101 5.91 11.22 -26.71
CA GLU A 101 5.11 10.96 -25.53
C GLU A 101 5.67 9.80 -24.70
N ARG A 102 5.37 9.81 -23.41
CA ARG A 102 5.77 8.74 -22.47
C ARG A 102 4.53 8.10 -21.87
N ALA A 103 4.64 6.81 -21.60
CA ALA A 103 3.61 6.11 -20.85
C ALA A 103 3.32 6.82 -19.51
N PRO A 104 2.08 6.79 -19.01
CA PRO A 104 1.78 7.19 -17.64
C PRO A 104 2.63 6.39 -16.63
N LEU A 105 2.76 6.92 -15.41
CA LEU A 105 3.47 6.27 -14.32
C LEU A 105 2.44 5.70 -13.33
N TYR A 106 2.25 4.39 -13.31
CA TYR A 106 1.34 3.73 -12.36
C TYR A 106 2.12 2.92 -11.33
N LEU A 107 1.60 2.79 -10.11
CA LEU A 107 2.12 1.87 -9.10
C LEU A 107 0.97 1.24 -8.32
N SER A 108 1.21 0.07 -7.72
CA SER A 108 0.23 -0.63 -6.89
C SER A 108 0.65 -0.69 -5.42
N ILE A 109 -0.33 -0.49 -4.53
CA ILE A 109 -0.22 -0.65 -3.08
C ILE A 109 -1.44 -1.43 -2.57
N HIS A 110 -1.21 -2.61 -2.00
CA HIS A 110 -2.25 -3.60 -1.66
C HIS A 110 -3.23 -3.86 -2.81
N GLY A 111 -2.69 -4.03 -4.02
CA GLY A 111 -3.49 -4.21 -5.23
C GLY A 111 -4.29 -2.99 -5.67
N ARG A 112 -4.14 -1.81 -5.05
CA ARG A 112 -4.76 -0.55 -5.48
C ARG A 112 -3.82 0.19 -6.40
N VAL A 113 -4.24 0.43 -7.64
CA VAL A 113 -3.40 1.06 -8.66
C VAL A 113 -3.62 2.57 -8.66
N TYR A 114 -2.55 3.34 -8.51
CA TYR A 114 -2.57 4.80 -8.51
C TYR A 114 -1.78 5.38 -9.68
N ASP A 115 -2.36 6.38 -10.34
CA ASP A 115 -1.66 7.24 -11.30
C ASP A 115 -0.81 8.27 -10.56
N VAL A 116 0.51 8.13 -10.70
CA VAL A 116 1.53 8.99 -10.10
C VAL A 116 2.28 9.82 -11.14
N THR A 117 1.76 9.94 -12.35
CA THR A 117 2.37 10.69 -13.47
C THR A 117 2.65 12.15 -13.09
N ALA A 118 1.75 12.78 -12.33
CA ALA A 118 1.93 14.14 -11.81
C ALA A 118 3.16 14.28 -10.88
N GLY A 119 3.66 13.16 -10.35
CA GLY A 119 4.82 13.03 -9.48
C GLY A 119 6.11 12.65 -10.22
N LYS A 120 6.21 12.89 -11.54
CA LYS A 120 7.38 12.52 -12.38
C LYS A 120 8.75 12.93 -11.84
N ALA A 121 8.84 13.96 -11.00
CA ALA A 121 10.09 14.37 -10.35
C ALA A 121 10.64 13.30 -9.38
N PHE A 122 9.77 12.44 -8.86
CA PHE A 122 10.07 11.37 -7.90
C PHE A 122 10.03 9.98 -8.54
N TYR A 123 9.04 9.75 -9.41
CA TYR A 123 8.73 8.43 -9.99
C TYR A 123 9.18 8.28 -11.44
N GLY A 124 9.56 9.36 -12.12
CA GLY A 124 9.96 9.28 -13.53
C GLY A 124 11.27 8.51 -13.74
N PRO A 125 11.57 8.10 -14.98
CA PRO A 125 12.80 7.37 -15.29
C PRO A 125 14.06 8.06 -14.73
N GLY A 126 14.92 7.27 -14.08
CA GLY A 126 16.15 7.76 -13.44
C GLY A 126 15.96 8.50 -12.11
N ARG A 127 14.74 8.55 -11.56
CA ARG A 127 14.46 9.15 -10.24
C ARG A 127 14.46 8.11 -9.13
N SER A 128 14.63 8.56 -7.89
CA SER A 128 14.88 7.71 -6.72
C SER A 128 13.80 6.67 -6.45
N TYR A 129 12.55 6.94 -6.84
CA TYR A 129 11.40 6.06 -6.56
C TYR A 129 10.84 5.40 -7.81
N HIS A 130 11.55 5.51 -8.94
CA HIS A 130 11.14 4.90 -10.20
C HIS A 130 10.99 3.37 -10.10
N ALA A 131 11.78 2.72 -9.24
CA ALA A 131 11.71 1.27 -9.01
C ALA A 131 10.34 0.77 -8.52
N LEU A 132 9.50 1.65 -7.96
CA LEU A 132 8.14 1.31 -7.50
C LEU A 132 7.11 1.32 -8.62
N VAL A 133 7.42 1.95 -9.75
CA VAL A 133 6.49 2.15 -10.87
C VAL A 133 6.40 0.86 -11.69
N GLY A 134 5.20 0.58 -12.20
CA GLY A 134 4.90 -0.59 -13.02
C GLY A 134 4.84 -1.90 -12.22
N LYS A 135 4.73 -1.83 -10.89
CA LYS A 135 4.82 -3.00 -10.01
C LYS A 135 3.84 -2.93 -8.84
N ASP A 136 3.58 -4.09 -8.26
CA ASP A 136 3.09 -4.15 -6.89
C ASP A 136 4.23 -3.90 -5.90
N ALA A 137 4.20 -2.73 -5.28
CA ALA A 137 5.21 -2.28 -4.35
C ALA A 137 4.74 -2.35 -2.89
N SER A 138 3.72 -3.17 -2.59
CA SER A 138 3.13 -3.28 -1.25
C SER A 138 4.18 -3.51 -0.17
N ARG A 139 5.08 -4.49 -0.34
CA ARG A 139 6.15 -4.76 0.63
C ARG A 139 7.13 -3.60 0.76
N ALA A 140 7.45 -2.92 -0.34
CA ALA A 140 8.32 -1.75 -0.33
C ALA A 140 7.71 -0.60 0.49
N PHE A 141 6.39 -0.37 0.40
CA PHE A 141 5.69 0.62 1.22
C PHE A 141 5.62 0.24 2.70
N CYS A 142 5.51 -1.04 3.01
CA CYS A 142 5.58 -1.53 4.40
C CYS A 142 6.97 -1.33 5.04
N THR A 143 8.04 -1.59 4.26
CA THR A 143 9.40 -1.76 4.80
C THR A 143 10.34 -0.60 4.50
N GLY A 144 10.07 0.20 3.48
CA GLY A 144 10.97 1.22 2.94
C GLY A 144 12.11 0.67 2.10
N CYS A 145 12.07 -0.61 1.75
CA CYS A 145 13.09 -1.26 0.95
C CYS A 145 12.77 -1.13 -0.55
N LEU A 146 13.72 -0.60 -1.33
CA LEU A 146 13.61 -0.43 -2.80
C LEU A 146 14.43 -1.46 -3.58
N ALA A 147 15.00 -2.44 -2.90
CA ALA A 147 15.74 -3.51 -3.54
C ALA A 147 14.76 -4.44 -4.29
N PRO A 148 15.17 -5.09 -5.40
CA PRO A 148 14.29 -5.91 -6.22
C PRO A 148 13.48 -6.96 -5.44
N GLU A 149 14.07 -7.57 -4.42
CA GLU A 149 13.44 -8.55 -3.54
C GLU A 149 12.29 -8.00 -2.68
N CYS A 150 12.22 -6.68 -2.52
CA CYS A 150 11.17 -5.98 -1.77
C CYS A 150 10.04 -5.46 -2.67
N LEU A 151 10.20 -5.52 -3.99
CA LEU A 151 9.23 -5.04 -4.98
C LEU A 151 8.24 -6.16 -5.36
N ILE A 152 7.55 -6.66 -4.34
CA ILE A 152 6.58 -7.76 -4.46
C ILE A 152 5.28 -7.44 -3.70
N SER A 153 4.20 -8.10 -4.09
CA SER A 153 2.88 -8.00 -3.46
C SER A 153 2.82 -8.68 -2.08
N SER A 154 3.53 -9.80 -1.89
CA SER A 154 3.45 -10.60 -0.66
C SER A 154 3.95 -9.85 0.57
N LEU A 155 3.13 -9.89 1.64
CA LEU A 155 3.41 -9.30 2.95
C LEU A 155 3.75 -10.35 4.02
N GLU A 156 4.01 -11.59 3.59
CA GLU A 156 4.36 -12.70 4.47
C GLU A 156 5.64 -12.41 5.26
N GLY A 157 5.68 -12.79 6.53
CA GLY A 157 6.84 -12.56 7.41
C GLY A 157 7.05 -11.11 7.86
N LEU A 158 6.18 -10.17 7.46
CA LEU A 158 6.20 -8.81 8.02
C LEU A 158 5.54 -8.77 9.41
N ALA A 159 5.99 -7.88 10.27
CA ALA A 159 5.29 -7.57 11.52
C ALA A 159 4.00 -6.78 11.23
N GLU A 160 3.00 -6.86 12.12
CA GLU A 160 1.74 -6.13 11.94
C GLU A 160 1.95 -4.60 11.84
N ALA A 161 2.84 -4.05 12.66
CA ALA A 161 3.21 -2.63 12.59
C ALA A 161 3.80 -2.23 11.22
N GLN A 162 4.49 -3.16 10.53
CA GLN A 162 4.99 -2.91 9.18
C GLN A 162 3.87 -3.00 8.14
N ARG A 163 2.89 -3.89 8.31
CA ARG A 163 1.72 -3.96 7.41
C ARG A 163 0.88 -2.70 7.47
N ARG A 164 0.62 -2.18 8.68
CA ARG A 164 -0.14 -0.93 8.89
C ARG A 164 0.50 0.30 8.24
N GLU A 165 1.80 0.24 7.98
CA GLU A 165 2.52 1.32 7.30
C GLU A 165 2.00 1.53 5.88
N ALA A 166 1.62 0.45 5.17
CA ALA A 166 1.06 0.57 3.83
C ALA A 166 -0.34 1.17 3.82
N ASP A 167 -1.17 0.93 4.84
CA ASP A 167 -2.47 1.63 5.00
C ASP A 167 -2.28 3.15 5.09
N ALA A 168 -1.26 3.58 5.83
CA ALA A 168 -0.91 4.99 5.91
C ALA A 168 -0.45 5.56 4.56
N TRP A 169 0.27 4.77 3.75
CA TRP A 169 0.61 5.16 2.38
C TRP A 169 -0.64 5.24 1.52
N ILE A 170 -1.52 4.24 1.54
CA ILE A 170 -2.77 4.22 0.77
C ILE A 170 -3.59 5.47 1.08
N GLU A 171 -3.76 5.85 2.35
CA GLU A 171 -4.48 7.07 2.73
C GLU A 171 -3.85 8.33 2.11
N LEU A 172 -2.52 8.41 2.05
CA LEU A 172 -1.83 9.51 1.38
C LEU A 172 -2.19 9.57 -0.11
N TYR A 173 -2.04 8.45 -0.84
CA TYR A 173 -2.27 8.42 -2.29
C TYR A 173 -3.73 8.65 -2.64
N GLU A 174 -4.66 8.04 -1.89
CA GLU A 174 -6.11 8.19 -2.05
C GLU A 174 -6.56 9.64 -1.90
N HIS A 175 -5.97 10.36 -0.93
CA HIS A 175 -6.31 11.74 -0.64
C HIS A 175 -5.25 12.72 -1.13
N HIS A 176 -4.39 12.31 -2.06
CA HIS A 176 -3.44 13.23 -2.65
C HIS A 176 -4.15 14.17 -3.62
N ASP A 177 -3.75 15.43 -3.67
CA ASP A 177 -4.41 16.41 -4.55
C ASP A 177 -4.16 16.14 -6.05
N LYS A 178 -3.14 15.33 -6.38
CA LYS A 178 -2.70 15.08 -7.76
C LYS A 178 -2.67 13.62 -8.19
N TYR A 179 -2.65 12.68 -7.24
CA TYR A 179 -2.65 11.26 -7.59
C TYR A 179 -4.08 10.76 -7.65
N LYS A 180 -4.33 9.78 -8.50
CA LYS A 180 -5.68 9.30 -8.78
C LYS A 180 -5.71 7.80 -8.67
N LEU A 181 -6.71 7.26 -7.99
CA LEU A 181 -7.01 5.83 -8.07
C LEU A 181 -7.43 5.50 -9.50
N VAL A 182 -6.75 4.54 -10.13
CA VAL A 182 -7.04 4.03 -11.47
C VAL A 182 -7.95 2.80 -11.38
N GLY A 183 -7.65 1.91 -10.42
CA GLY A 183 -8.45 0.73 -10.14
C GLY A 183 -7.67 -0.32 -9.37
N ARG A 184 -7.76 -1.58 -9.79
CA ARG A 184 -7.21 -2.74 -9.08
C ARG A 184 -6.17 -3.50 -9.89
N LEU A 185 -5.16 -4.02 -9.21
CA LEU A 185 -4.27 -5.05 -9.71
C LEU A 185 -4.90 -6.43 -9.46
N ARG A 186 -5.11 -7.20 -10.51
CA ARG A 186 -5.57 -8.59 -10.44
C ARG A 186 -4.43 -9.44 -9.90
N ALA A 187 -4.75 -10.33 -8.98
CA ALA A 187 -3.83 -11.40 -8.62
C ALA A 187 -3.76 -12.36 -9.81
N ASP A 188 -2.55 -12.71 -10.23
CA ASP A 188 -2.37 -13.70 -11.29
C ASP A 188 -2.99 -15.02 -10.81
N LEU A 189 -3.90 -15.55 -11.63
CA LEU A 189 -4.85 -16.61 -11.30
C LEU A 189 -4.21 -17.99 -11.01
N GLU A 190 -2.88 -18.08 -10.90
CA GLU A 190 -2.20 -19.36 -10.65
C GLU A 190 -2.46 -19.93 -9.25
N VAL A 191 -2.90 -19.12 -8.28
CA VAL A 191 -3.24 -19.59 -6.92
C VAL A 191 -4.74 -19.86 -6.73
N ALA A 192 -5.61 -19.32 -7.60
CA ALA A 192 -7.06 -19.51 -7.47
C ALA A 192 -7.56 -20.84 -8.06
N ALA A 193 -6.76 -21.49 -8.92
CA ALA A 193 -7.13 -22.74 -9.59
C ALA A 193 -6.89 -24.00 -8.72
N SER A 194 -6.24 -23.90 -7.55
CA SER A 194 -5.99 -25.06 -6.67
C SER A 194 -6.80 -25.09 -5.37
N GLU A 195 -7.69 -24.10 -5.13
CA GLU A 195 -8.60 -24.09 -3.97
C GLU A 195 -10.08 -24.00 -4.41
N GLY A 196 -10.39 -24.54 -5.60
CA GLY A 196 -11.70 -24.39 -6.25
C GLY A 196 -12.51 -25.67 -6.45
N GLU A 197 -12.07 -26.82 -5.93
CA GLU A 197 -12.82 -28.08 -5.96
C GLU A 197 -12.69 -28.71 -4.58
N ASP A 198 -13.57 -28.33 -3.64
CA ASP A 198 -14.05 -29.13 -2.49
C ASP A 198 -14.70 -28.23 -1.41
N ASP A 199 -15.73 -27.41 -1.75
CA ASP A 199 -16.53 -26.73 -0.69
C ASP A 199 -18.05 -26.64 -0.97
N ALA A 200 -18.56 -27.35 -1.99
CA ALA A 200 -20.02 -27.47 -2.15
C ALA A 200 -20.68 -28.35 -1.06
N GLY A 201 -19.88 -28.97 -0.17
CA GLY A 201 -20.34 -29.88 0.87
C GLY A 201 -20.50 -29.25 2.26
N ALA A 202 -19.66 -28.28 2.65
CA ALA A 202 -19.64 -27.76 4.02
C ALA A 202 -20.83 -26.84 4.30
N ASP A 203 -21.26 -26.06 3.30
CA ASP A 203 -22.40 -25.15 3.43
C ASP A 203 -23.72 -25.88 3.71
N ALA A 204 -23.91 -27.08 3.13
CA ALA A 204 -25.09 -27.90 3.36
C ALA A 204 -25.10 -28.53 4.76
N GLU A 205 -23.93 -28.86 5.32
CA GLU A 205 -23.79 -29.46 6.64
C GLU A 205 -24.03 -28.42 7.75
N TRP A 206 -23.46 -27.22 7.62
CA TRP A 206 -23.68 -26.13 8.58
C TRP A 206 -25.14 -25.67 8.61
N GLN A 207 -25.82 -25.61 7.47
CA GLN A 207 -27.25 -25.29 7.43
C GLN A 207 -28.10 -26.37 8.12
N ARG A 208 -27.77 -27.66 7.96
CA ARG A 208 -28.47 -28.76 8.66
C ARG A 208 -28.27 -28.70 10.17
N VAL A 209 -27.03 -28.51 10.62
CA VAL A 209 -26.68 -28.39 12.05
C VAL A 209 -27.36 -27.18 12.70
N LEU A 210 -27.47 -26.05 12.00
CA LEU A 210 -28.15 -24.87 12.50
C LEU A 210 -29.67 -25.06 12.60
N VAL A 211 -30.29 -25.72 11.62
CA VAL A 211 -31.74 -26.02 11.64
C VAL A 211 -32.08 -26.99 12.77
N GLU A 212 -31.27 -28.02 13.01
CA GLU A 212 -31.48 -28.98 14.09
C GLU A 212 -31.36 -28.32 15.48
N ARG A 213 -30.33 -27.49 15.68
CA ARG A 213 -30.16 -26.71 16.92
C ARG A 213 -31.31 -25.70 17.15
N ALA A 214 -31.84 -25.09 16.10
CA ALA A 214 -32.98 -24.19 16.22
C ALA A 214 -34.25 -24.93 16.67
N GLN A 215 -34.46 -26.17 16.21
CA GLN A 215 -35.59 -27.00 16.61
C GLN A 215 -35.48 -27.49 18.06
N GLU A 216 -34.28 -27.82 18.55
CA GLU A 216 -34.07 -28.16 19.96
C GLU A 216 -34.38 -26.98 20.90
N VAL A 217 -33.92 -25.77 20.55
CA VAL A 217 -34.14 -24.57 21.38
C VAL A 217 -35.63 -24.21 21.46
N GLU A 218 -36.38 -24.35 20.36
CA GLU A 218 -37.83 -24.15 20.37
C GLU A 218 -38.58 -25.26 21.12
N GLY A 219 -38.11 -26.51 21.05
CA GLY A 219 -38.63 -27.62 21.86
C GLY A 219 -38.39 -27.45 23.38
N VAL A 220 -37.28 -26.81 23.76
CA VAL A 220 -36.97 -26.48 25.17
C VAL A 220 -37.82 -25.30 25.67
N LYS A 221 -38.05 -24.28 24.84
CA LYS A 221 -38.94 -23.14 25.19
C LYS A 221 -40.39 -23.58 25.40
N LYS A 222 -40.95 -24.42 24.51
CA LYS A 222 -42.33 -24.92 24.65
C LYS A 222 -42.54 -25.74 25.94
N ARG A 223 -41.53 -26.50 26.38
CA ARG A 223 -41.57 -27.26 27.64
C ARG A 223 -41.45 -26.39 28.90
N ARG A 224 -40.81 -25.21 28.80
CA ARG A 224 -40.69 -24.26 29.93
C ARG A 224 -41.92 -23.38 30.14
N ILE A 225 -42.78 -23.22 29.14
CA ILE A 225 -43.97 -22.34 29.20
C ILE A 225 -45.20 -23.06 29.80
N PHE A 226 -45.22 -24.39 29.88
CA PHE A 226 -46.33 -25.14 30.50
C PHE A 226 -45.95 -25.66 31.91
N ARG A 227 -46.18 -24.82 32.93
CA ARG A 227 -46.27 -25.25 34.34
C ARG A 227 -47.71 -25.02 34.80
N PRO A 228 -48.55 -26.05 34.99
CA PRO A 228 -49.87 -25.86 35.59
C PRO A 228 -49.73 -25.50 37.08
N LYS A 229 -50.68 -24.70 37.58
CA LYS A 229 -50.80 -24.33 39.00
C LYS A 229 -51.28 -25.49 39.85
#